data_AF-A0A314LGY2-F1
#
_entry.id   AF-A0A314LGY2-F1
#
_cell.length_a   1.000
_cell.length_b   1.000
_cell.length_c   1.000
_cell.angle_alpha   90.00
_cell.angle_beta   90.00
_cell.angle_gamma   90.00
#
_symmetry.space_group_name_H-M   'P 1'
#
loop_
_entity.id
_entity.type
_entity.pdbx_description
1 polymer ?
#
loop_
_entity_poly.entity_id
_entity_poly.type
_entity_poly.pdbx_seq_one_letter_code
_entity_poly.pdbx_strand_id
1 'polypeptide(L)'
;MLLACKYVEVSVPLMEDFVLIMILNTLQFNMSVPTTYVFMRRFLKAAQSDRKLELLSFFLVELCLVEYEMIKFLPSFIAAAAIYIAQTTLYGVQQWSKTCEWHTSYSEDQLMECSRSIVSYHQKAATGN
;
A
#
# COMPACT_ATOMS: atom_id res chain seq x y z
N MET A 1 12.00 11.45 4.85
CA MET A 1 11.38 11.04 6.13
C MET A 1 10.89 12.23 6.96
N LEU A 2 11.71 13.28 7.17
CA LEU A 2 11.35 14.46 8.00
C LEU A 2 10.00 15.15 7.68
N LEU A 3 9.63 15.32 6.41
CA LEU A 3 8.33 15.90 6.02
C LEU A 3 7.13 15.04 6.47
N ALA A 4 7.23 13.72 6.25
CA ALA A 4 6.19 12.79 6.65
C ALA A 4 6.09 12.71 8.18
N CYS A 5 7.22 12.70 8.88
CA CYS A 5 7.25 12.76 10.35
C CYS A 5 6.65 14.06 10.88
N LYS A 6 6.97 15.25 10.34
CA LYS A 6 6.35 16.52 10.80
C LYS A 6 4.86 16.64 10.48
N TYR A 7 4.41 16.03 9.38
CA TYR A 7 2.99 16.04 9.01
C TYR A 7 2.16 15.06 9.87
N VAL A 8 2.74 13.92 10.25
CA VAL A 8 2.05 12.84 10.96
C VAL A 8 2.29 12.88 12.48
N GLU A 9 3.45 13.35 12.92
CA GLU A 9 3.88 13.45 14.32
C GLU A 9 3.97 14.92 14.74
N VAL A 10 3.31 15.29 15.83
CA VAL A 10 3.31 16.65 16.39
C VAL A 10 4.70 16.97 16.94
N SER A 11 5.60 17.54 16.14
CA SER A 11 6.93 17.97 16.58
C SER A 11 7.29 19.37 16.06
N VAL A 12 7.98 20.15 16.90
CA VAL A 12 8.30 21.58 16.67
C VAL A 12 9.44 21.71 15.64
N PRO A 13 9.32 22.56 14.60
CA PRO A 13 10.39 22.77 13.62
C PRO A 13 11.61 23.53 14.20
N LEU A 14 12.83 23.09 13.85
CA LEU A 14 14.12 23.72 14.17
C LEU A 14 14.75 24.32 12.89
N MET A 15 15.70 25.25 13.04
CA MET A 15 16.23 26.15 12.01
C MET A 15 16.89 25.49 10.77
N GLU A 16 17.02 24.15 10.72
CA GLU A 16 17.59 23.38 9.60
C GLU A 16 16.59 23.10 8.45
N ASP A 17 15.41 23.74 8.48
CA ASP A 17 14.26 23.46 7.61
C ASP A 17 14.32 24.08 6.20
N PHE A 18 15.45 24.63 5.74
CA PHE A 18 15.51 25.24 4.40
C PHE A 18 15.20 24.26 3.26
N VAL A 19 15.71 23.03 3.36
CA VAL A 19 15.36 21.96 2.40
C VAL A 19 13.88 21.58 2.52
N LEU A 20 13.32 21.61 3.73
CA LEU A 20 11.89 21.35 3.99
C LEU A 20 11.01 22.37 3.26
N ILE A 21 11.36 23.66 3.37
CA ILE A 21 10.64 24.78 2.74
C ILE A 21 10.70 24.67 1.22
N MET A 22 11.85 24.30 0.65
CA MET A 22 11.96 24.08 -0.80
C MET A 22 11.03 22.96 -1.28
N ILE A 23 11.00 21.82 -0.59
CA ILE A 23 10.13 20.70 -0.98
C ILE A 23 8.65 21.08 -0.81
N LEU A 24 8.27 21.78 0.27
CA LEU A 24 6.90 22.26 0.48
C LEU A 24 6.47 23.24 -0.62
N ASN A 25 7.35 24.15 -1.02
CA ASN A 25 7.09 25.07 -2.13
C ASN A 25 6.92 24.31 -3.46
N THR A 26 7.74 23.29 -3.73
CA THR A 26 7.59 22.43 -4.91
C THR A 26 6.26 21.68 -4.92
N LEU A 27 5.82 21.18 -3.75
CA LEU A 27 4.53 20.50 -3.58
C LEU A 27 3.35 21.49 -3.49
N GLN A 28 3.59 22.81 -3.54
CA GLN A 28 2.60 23.85 -3.31
C GLN A 28 1.80 23.63 -2.01
N PHE A 29 2.48 23.12 -0.97
CA PHE A 29 1.88 22.73 0.31
C PHE A 29 0.76 21.67 0.21
N ASN A 30 0.60 21.00 -0.94
CA ASN A 30 -0.33 19.88 -1.10
C ASN A 30 0.28 18.58 -0.57
N MET A 31 0.13 18.37 0.73
CA MET A 31 0.62 17.19 1.45
C MET A 31 -0.44 16.09 1.62
N SER A 32 -1.69 16.38 1.28
CA SER A 32 -2.87 15.53 1.52
C SER A 32 -3.14 14.54 0.39
N VAL A 33 -2.13 13.76 0.02
CA VAL A 33 -2.29 12.67 -0.96
C VAL A 33 -2.71 11.36 -0.29
N PRO A 34 -3.68 10.61 -0.84
CA PRO A 34 -4.11 9.35 -0.25
C PRO A 34 -3.01 8.29 -0.41
N THR A 35 -2.51 7.79 0.72
CA THR A 35 -1.50 6.73 0.76
C THR A 35 -2.12 5.34 0.67
N THR A 36 -1.30 4.32 0.37
CA THR A 36 -1.75 2.92 0.36
C THR A 36 -2.37 2.52 1.71
N TYR A 37 -1.86 3.07 2.81
CA TYR A 37 -2.38 2.85 4.17
C TYR A 37 -3.86 3.21 4.34
N VAL A 38 -4.32 4.33 3.80
CA VAL A 38 -5.72 4.76 3.98
C VAL A 38 -6.69 3.83 3.23
N PHE A 39 -6.29 3.32 2.06
CA PHE A 39 -7.06 2.33 1.32
C PHE A 39 -7.06 0.97 2.03
N MET A 40 -5.90 0.53 2.51
CA MET A 40 -5.74 -0.70 3.29
C MET A 40 -6.73 -0.76 4.46
N ARG A 41 -6.80 0.31 5.27
CA ARG A 41 -7.72 0.41 6.41
C ARG A 41 -9.19 0.22 6.03
N ARG A 42 -9.59 0.67 4.84
CA ARG A 42 -10.96 0.52 4.34
C ARG A 42 -11.21 -0.88 3.77
N PHE A 43 -10.29 -1.38 2.97
CA PHE A 43 -10.44 -2.65 2.26
C PHE A 43 -10.35 -3.85 3.20
N LEU A 44 -9.50 -3.80 4.23
CA LEU A 44 -9.43 -4.84 5.27
C LEU A 44 -10.76 -5.02 6.01
N LYS A 45 -11.50 -3.93 6.25
CA LYS A 45 -12.87 -4.01 6.81
C LYS A 45 -13.83 -4.71 5.86
N ALA A 46 -13.78 -4.40 4.56
CA ALA A 46 -14.61 -5.05 3.54
C ALA A 46 -14.27 -6.55 3.39
N ALA A 47 -12.99 -6.90 3.56
CA ALA A 47 -12.47 -8.26 3.55
C ALA A 47 -12.76 -9.06 4.83
N GLN A 48 -13.39 -8.45 5.84
CA GLN A 48 -13.61 -9.04 7.17
C GLN A 48 -12.32 -9.63 7.75
N SER A 49 -11.22 -8.86 7.66
CA SER A 49 -9.88 -9.33 7.96
C SER A 49 -9.68 -9.79 9.40
N ASP A 50 -8.99 -10.91 9.57
CA ASP A 50 -8.36 -11.26 10.83
C ASP A 50 -6.94 -10.66 10.93
N ARG A 51 -6.29 -10.86 12.09
CA ARG A 51 -4.95 -10.34 12.36
C ARG A 51 -3.89 -10.87 11.38
N LYS A 52 -4.00 -12.11 10.92
CA LYS A 52 -3.04 -12.71 9.98
C LYS A 52 -3.17 -12.06 8.60
N LEU A 53 -4.41 -11.86 8.15
CA LEU A 53 -4.68 -11.20 6.87
C LEU A 53 -4.15 -9.76 6.87
N GLU A 54 -4.39 -9.02 7.95
CA GLU A 54 -3.86 -7.65 8.10
C GLU A 54 -2.32 -7.63 8.00
N LEU A 55 -1.64 -8.47 8.79
CA LEU A 55 -0.17 -8.49 8.85
C LEU A 55 0.45 -8.83 7.50
N LEU A 56 -0.05 -9.88 6.84
CA LEU A 56 0.48 -10.30 5.53
C LEU A 56 0.19 -9.23 4.47
N SER A 57 -1.00 -8.64 4.46
CA SER A 57 -1.34 -7.59 3.50
C SER A 57 -0.45 -6.35 3.68
N PHE A 58 -0.19 -5.92 4.92
CA PHE A 58 0.73 -4.80 5.18
C PHE A 58 2.16 -5.14 4.79
N PHE A 59 2.63 -6.34 5.09
CA PHE A 59 3.95 -6.79 4.65
C PHE A 59 4.11 -6.71 3.12
N LEU A 60 3.12 -7.17 2.36
CA LEU A 60 3.13 -7.09 0.89
C LEU A 60 3.11 -5.64 0.39
N VAL A 61 2.36 -4.75 1.05
CA VAL A 61 2.37 -3.31 0.74
C VAL A 61 3.75 -2.69 0.98
N GLU A 62 4.38 -2.98 2.12
CA GLU A 62 5.72 -2.48 2.44
C GLU A 62 6.76 -2.95 1.43
N LEU A 63 6.67 -4.21 0.97
CA LEU A 63 7.51 -4.73 -0.11
C LEU A 63 7.37 -3.89 -1.40
N CYS A 64 6.14 -3.48 -1.75
CA CYS A 64 5.90 -2.64 -2.93
C CYS A 64 6.52 -1.25 -2.82
N LEU A 65 6.67 -0.70 -1.60
CA LEU A 65 7.24 0.63 -1.40
C LEU A 65 8.75 0.69 -1.70
N VAL A 66 9.42 -0.45 -1.61
CA VAL A 66 10.86 -0.57 -1.90
C VAL A 66 11.13 -0.74 -3.40
N GLU A 67 10.16 -1.26 -4.14
CA GLU A 67 10.29 -1.60 -5.56
C GLU A 67 9.87 -0.43 -6.47
N TYR A 68 10.84 0.20 -7.14
CA TYR A 68 10.58 1.37 -8.00
C TYR A 68 9.52 1.13 -9.06
N GLU A 69 9.52 -0.05 -9.69
CA GLU A 69 8.57 -0.43 -10.74
C GLU A 69 7.12 -0.47 -10.26
N MET A 70 6.87 -0.56 -8.95
CA MET A 70 5.51 -0.56 -8.39
C MET A 70 4.86 0.82 -8.42
N ILE A 71 5.62 1.90 -8.68
CA ILE A 71 5.09 3.27 -8.79
C ILE A 71 4.07 3.44 -9.93
N LYS A 72 4.08 2.53 -10.91
CA LYS A 72 3.11 2.52 -12.02
C LYS A 72 1.68 2.19 -11.57
N PHE A 73 1.51 1.57 -10.41
CA PHE A 73 0.19 1.22 -9.86
C PHE A 73 -0.29 2.27 -8.87
N LEU A 74 -1.60 2.53 -8.86
CA LEU A 74 -2.21 3.43 -7.88
C LEU A 74 -2.13 2.84 -6.46
N PRO A 75 -2.01 3.66 -5.41
CA PRO A 75 -2.02 3.20 -4.03
C PRO A 75 -3.24 2.34 -3.67
N SER A 76 -4.43 2.67 -4.17
CA SER A 76 -5.64 1.85 -4.00
C SER A 76 -5.50 0.47 -4.63
N PHE A 77 -4.88 0.40 -5.80
CA PHE A 77 -4.72 -0.84 -6.55
C PHE A 77 -3.73 -1.78 -5.87
N ILE A 78 -2.61 -1.24 -5.36
CA ILE A 78 -1.64 -1.99 -4.55
C ILE A 78 -2.30 -2.55 -3.29
N ALA A 79 -3.09 -1.73 -2.57
CA ALA A 79 -3.80 -2.18 -1.38
C ALA A 79 -4.76 -3.35 -1.67
N ALA A 80 -5.56 -3.24 -2.74
CA ALA A 80 -6.49 -4.29 -3.14
C ALA A 80 -5.77 -5.58 -3.54
N ALA A 81 -4.72 -5.48 -4.36
CA ALA A 81 -3.91 -6.63 -4.80
C ALA A 81 -3.22 -7.32 -3.61
N ALA A 82 -2.65 -6.57 -2.67
CA ALA A 82 -2.02 -7.12 -1.47
C ALA A 82 -3.01 -7.92 -0.62
N ILE A 83 -4.24 -7.41 -0.43
CA ILE A 83 -5.29 -8.13 0.31
C ILE A 83 -5.72 -9.39 -0.45
N TYR A 84 -5.90 -9.31 -1.76
CA TYR A 84 -6.24 -10.47 -2.59
C TYR A 84 -5.17 -11.58 -2.50
N ILE A 85 -3.88 -11.23 -2.62
CA ILE A 85 -2.77 -12.18 -2.46
C ILE A 85 -2.75 -12.75 -1.05
N ALA A 86 -2.94 -11.93 -0.02
CA ALA A 86 -2.92 -12.39 1.35
C ALA A 86 -4.10 -13.34 1.66
N GLN A 87 -5.29 -13.07 1.13
CA GLN A 87 -6.46 -13.95 1.24
C GLN A 87 -6.19 -15.30 0.56
N THR A 88 -5.69 -15.28 -0.68
CA THR A 88 -5.39 -16.50 -1.42
C THR A 88 -4.28 -17.34 -0.78
N THR A 89 -3.30 -16.68 -0.17
CA THR A 89 -2.18 -17.33 0.53
C THR A 89 -2.63 -18.00 1.85
N LEU A 90 -3.47 -17.32 2.65
CA LEU A 90 -3.84 -17.80 3.98
C LEU A 90 -5.02 -18.77 3.97
N TYR A 91 -5.97 -18.59 3.06
CA TYR A 91 -7.25 -19.32 3.05
C TYR A 91 -7.46 -20.16 1.78
N GLY A 92 -6.46 -20.23 0.91
CA GLY A 92 -6.52 -20.89 -0.38
C GLY A 92 -7.21 -20.03 -1.44
N VAL A 93 -7.30 -20.56 -2.67
CA VAL A 93 -7.93 -19.87 -3.81
C VAL A 93 -9.43 -19.69 -3.54
N GLN A 94 -9.77 -18.53 -2.98
CA GLN A 94 -11.13 -18.06 -2.75
C GLN A 94 -11.43 -17.01 -3.82
N GLN A 95 -12.63 -17.03 -4.39
CA GLN A 95 -13.06 -15.98 -5.32
C GLN A 95 -13.02 -14.62 -4.63
N TRP A 96 -12.53 -13.60 -5.33
CA TRP A 96 -12.60 -12.22 -4.84
C TRP A 96 -14.06 -11.86 -4.54
N SER A 97 -14.37 -11.61 -3.26
CA SER A 97 -15.77 -11.52 -2.83
C SER A 97 -16.46 -10.29 -3.43
N LYS A 98 -17.76 -10.40 -3.70
CA LYS A 98 -18.55 -9.27 -4.22
C LYS A 98 -18.49 -8.02 -3.33
N THR A 99 -18.37 -8.22 -2.02
CA THR A 99 -18.15 -7.11 -1.07
C THR A 99 -16.79 -6.44 -1.30
N CYS A 100 -15.73 -7.22 -1.50
CA CYS A 100 -14.40 -6.67 -1.79
C CYS A 100 -14.37 -5.98 -3.16
N GLU A 101 -14.92 -6.60 -4.20
CA GLU A 101 -15.05 -6.01 -5.54
C GLU A 101 -15.81 -4.68 -5.49
N TRP A 102 -16.94 -4.63 -4.77
CA TRP A 102 -17.73 -3.41 -4.60
C TRP A 102 -16.95 -2.30 -3.91
N HIS A 103 -16.30 -2.60 -2.77
CA HIS A 103 -15.63 -1.59 -1.96
C HIS A 103 -14.28 -1.14 -2.52
N THR A 104 -13.62 -1.98 -3.31
CA THR A 104 -12.36 -1.65 -4.00
C THR A 104 -12.59 -1.09 -5.40
N SER A 105 -13.74 -1.39 -6.00
CA SER A 105 -14.07 -1.12 -7.41
C SER A 105 -13.15 -1.84 -8.41
N TYR A 106 -12.47 -2.91 -7.98
CA TYR A 106 -11.60 -3.73 -8.82
C TYR A 106 -12.07 -5.18 -8.85
N SER A 107 -12.14 -5.75 -10.05
CA SER A 107 -12.38 -7.18 -10.25
C SER A 107 -11.11 -7.99 -10.05
N GLU A 108 -11.25 -9.30 -9.83
CA GLU A 108 -10.13 -10.22 -9.71
C GLU A 108 -9.19 -10.16 -10.92
N ASP A 109 -9.75 -10.17 -12.13
CA ASP A 109 -8.99 -10.11 -13.38
C ASP A 109 -8.11 -8.86 -13.49
N GLN A 110 -8.62 -7.72 -13.02
CA GLN A 110 -7.86 -6.47 -12.99
C GLN A 110 -6.67 -6.59 -12.04
N LEU A 111 -6.86 -7.19 -10.87
CA LEU A 111 -5.82 -7.31 -9.84
C LEU A 111 -4.67 -8.25 -10.25
N MET A 112 -4.84 -9.09 -11.26
CA MET A 112 -3.88 -10.14 -11.62
C MET A 112 -2.50 -9.60 -12.01
N GLU A 113 -2.41 -8.51 -12.77
CA GLU A 113 -1.12 -7.96 -13.21
C GLU A 113 -0.29 -7.46 -12.01
N CYS A 114 -0.92 -6.67 -11.13
CA CYS A 114 -0.29 -6.17 -9.92
C CYS A 114 0.08 -7.33 -8.99
N SER A 115 -0.83 -8.29 -8.82
CA SER A 115 -0.61 -9.45 -7.95
C SER A 115 0.59 -10.30 -8.40
N ARG A 116 0.74 -10.55 -9.71
CA ARG A 116 1.91 -11.26 -10.25
C ARG A 116 3.21 -10.51 -9.98
N SER A 117 3.18 -9.18 -10.12
CA SER A 117 4.35 -8.34 -9.83
C SER A 117 4.77 -8.46 -8.37
N ILE A 118 3.82 -8.31 -7.44
CA ILE A 118 4.07 -8.43 -5.99
C ILE A 118 4.61 -9.81 -5.62
N VAL A 119 4.01 -10.89 -6.14
CA VAL A 119 4.47 -12.26 -5.87
C VAL A 119 5.90 -12.49 -6.39
N SER A 120 6.22 -11.97 -7.57
CA SER A 120 7.58 -12.02 -8.12
C SER A 120 8.60 -11.35 -7.20
N TYR A 121 8.29 -10.15 -6.69
CA TYR A 121 9.16 -9.46 -5.73
C TYR A 121 9.27 -10.21 -4.40
N HIS A 122 8.19 -10.81 -3.92
CA HIS A 122 8.22 -11.60 -2.69
C HIS A 122 9.16 -12.81 -2.81
N GLN A 123 9.14 -13.49 -3.96
CA GLN A 123 10.05 -14.60 -4.24
C GLN A 123 11.51 -14.15 -4.35
N LYS A 124 11.78 -12.99 -4.97
CA LYS A 124 13.12 -12.41 -5.03
C LYS A 124 13.65 -12.05 -3.64
N ALA A 125 12.84 -11.39 -2.83
CA ALA A 125 13.19 -11.04 -1.46
C ALA A 125 13.56 -12.27 -0.60
N ALA A 126 12.91 -13.41 -0.83
CA ALA A 126 13.24 -14.67 -0.15
C ALA A 126 14.58 -15.28 -0.60
N THR A 127 15.06 -14.95 -1.80
CA THR A 127 16.30 -15.50 -2.38
C THR A 127 17.53 -14.61 -2.18
N GLY A 128 17.37 -13.39 -1.62
CA GLY A 128 18.48 -12.55 -1.16
C GLY A 128 19.35 -11.94 -2.26
N ASN A 129 18.86 -11.90 -3.51
CA ASN A 129 19.52 -11.26 -4.65
C ASN A 129 18.99 -9.86 -4.91
#